data_AF-A0A7C1SIH2-F1
#
_entry.id   AF-A0A7C1SIH2-F1
#
_cell.length_a   1.000
_cell.length_b   1.000
_cell.length_c   1.000
_cell.angle_alpha   90.00
_cell.angle_beta   90.00
_cell.angle_gamma   90.00
#
_symmetry.space_group_name_H-M   'P 1'
#
loop_
_entity.id
_entity.type
_entity.pdbx_description
1 polymer ?
#
loop_
_entity_poly.entity_id
_entity_poly.type
_entity_poly.pdbx_seq_one_letter_code
_entity_poly.pdbx_strand_id
1 'polypeptide(L)'
;IPHGGQNPLEPAYWGKPVLCGPHMENFPFIKEFYDSKAAIETSRDGLYDDLNGLLGTASRRDEMGSNAKAILERNRGAVGRAIKVISGLIGD
;
A
#
# COMPACT_ATOMS: atom_id res chain seq x y z
N ILE A 1 2.88 5.41 -16.72
CA ILE A 1 1.69 5.94 -17.43
C ILE A 1 1.14 7.10 -16.62
N PRO A 2 0.75 8.22 -17.24
CA PRO A 2 0.36 9.43 -16.51
C PRO A 2 -1.09 9.37 -16.02
N HIS A 3 -1.52 8.24 -15.47
CA HIS A 3 -2.86 8.08 -14.91
C HIS A 3 -2.90 6.87 -13.98
N GLY A 4 -3.39 7.09 -12.75
CA GLY A 4 -3.78 6.03 -11.84
C GLY A 4 -2.64 5.14 -11.34
N GLY A 5 -2.89 4.51 -10.19
CA GLY A 5 -1.96 3.57 -9.57
C GLY A 5 -2.31 2.11 -9.83
N GLN A 6 -1.44 1.23 -9.35
CA GLN A 6 -1.76 -0.19 -9.10
C GLN A 6 -2.11 -0.37 -7.63
N ASN A 7 -2.92 -1.38 -7.30
CA ASN A 7 -3.41 -1.59 -5.95
C ASN A 7 -2.26 -1.93 -4.97
N PRO A 8 -1.87 -1.03 -4.05
CA PRO A 8 -0.77 -1.28 -3.12
C PRO A 8 -1.14 -2.30 -2.03
N LEU A 9 -2.43 -2.63 -1.87
CA LEU A 9 -2.89 -3.58 -0.85
C LEU A 9 -2.55 -5.03 -1.20
N GLU A 10 -2.41 -5.37 -2.48
CA GLU A 10 -2.03 -6.71 -2.94
C GLU A 10 -0.62 -7.13 -2.46
N PRO A 11 0.45 -6.35 -2.73
CA PRO A 11 1.76 -6.66 -2.17
C PRO A 11 1.81 -6.50 -0.65
N ALA A 12 1.05 -5.55 -0.07
CA ALA A 12 0.97 -5.37 1.38
C ALA A 12 0.44 -6.62 2.10
N TYR A 13 -0.58 -7.29 1.54
CA TYR A 13 -1.12 -8.54 2.09
C TYR A 13 -0.03 -9.62 2.24
N TRP A 14 0.85 -9.72 1.24
CA TRP A 14 1.97 -10.66 1.23
C TRP A 14 3.22 -10.16 1.97
N GLY A 15 3.15 -8.97 2.59
CA GLY A 15 4.29 -8.35 3.26
C GLY A 15 5.46 -8.10 2.30
N LYS A 16 5.17 -7.70 1.06
CA LYS A 16 6.19 -7.35 0.06
C LYS A 16 6.46 -5.85 0.06
N PRO A 17 7.71 -5.42 -0.19
CA PRO A 17 8.03 -4.01 -0.36
C PRO A 17 7.24 -3.43 -1.54
N VAL A 18 6.80 -2.18 -1.41
CA VAL A 18 5.99 -1.47 -2.42
C VAL A 18 6.79 -0.32 -3.01
N LEU A 19 6.95 -0.34 -4.33
CA LEU A 19 7.53 0.74 -5.12
C LEU A 19 6.52 1.14 -6.18
N CYS A 20 6.15 2.42 -6.24
CA CYS A 20 5.17 2.93 -7.19
C CYS A 20 5.63 4.24 -7.84
N GLY A 21 5.06 4.55 -9.00
CA GLY A 21 5.28 5.84 -9.66
C GLY A 21 4.44 6.96 -9.03
N PRO A 22 4.56 8.21 -9.52
CA PRO A 22 3.91 9.39 -8.95
C PRO A 22 2.39 9.46 -9.16
N HIS A 23 1.83 8.56 -9.97
CA HIS A 23 0.41 8.53 -10.28
C HIS A 23 -0.30 7.49 -9.41
N MET A 24 -0.84 7.94 -8.28
CA MET A 24 -1.53 7.08 -7.30
C MET A 24 -2.89 7.65 -6.90
N GLU A 25 -3.49 8.48 -7.75
CA GLU A 25 -4.71 9.25 -7.46
C GLU A 25 -5.92 8.36 -7.15
N ASN A 26 -5.94 7.13 -7.68
CA ASN A 26 -6.96 6.11 -7.38
C ASN A 26 -6.91 5.58 -5.93
N PHE A 27 -5.79 5.80 -5.25
CA PHE A 27 -5.51 5.29 -3.91
C PHE A 27 -5.18 6.47 -2.99
N PRO A 28 -6.18 7.28 -2.58
CA PRO A 28 -5.95 8.45 -1.74
C PRO A 28 -5.28 8.12 -0.39
N PHE A 29 -5.37 6.87 0.05
CA PHE A 29 -4.69 6.36 1.25
C PHE A 29 -3.19 6.08 1.05
N ILE A 30 -2.64 6.20 -0.17
CA ILE A 30 -1.22 5.94 -0.44
C ILE A 30 -0.29 6.83 0.41
N LYS A 31 -0.74 8.03 0.78
CA LYS A 31 0.01 8.91 1.68
C LYS A 31 0.37 8.22 3.00
N GLU A 32 -0.55 7.41 3.54
CA GLU A 32 -0.33 6.64 4.77
C GLU A 32 0.79 5.60 4.59
N PHE A 33 0.91 5.01 3.39
CA PHE A 33 1.99 4.09 3.07
C PHE A 33 3.34 4.81 3.07
N TYR A 34 3.41 6.00 2.48
CA TYR A 34 4.64 6.79 2.48
C TYR A 34 5.04 7.24 3.89
N ASP A 35 4.08 7.80 4.65
CA ASP A 35 4.30 8.27 6.02
C ASP A 35 4.76 7.12 6.94
N SER A 36 4.30 5.89 6.69
CA SER A 36 4.66 4.69 7.46
C SER A 36 5.86 3.93 6.90
N LYS A 37 6.57 4.46 5.88
CA LYS A 37 7.66 3.76 5.18
C LYS A 37 7.27 2.38 4.63
N ALA A 38 6.00 2.21 4.29
CA ALA A 38 5.43 1.00 3.71
C ALA A 38 5.48 0.99 2.16
N ALA A 39 5.71 2.15 1.55
CA ALA A 39 5.95 2.27 0.12
C ALA A 39 6.96 3.39 -0.18
N ILE A 40 7.53 3.37 -1.37
CA ILE A 40 8.34 4.46 -1.93
C ILE A 40 7.73 4.89 -3.25
N GLU A 41 7.58 6.21 -3.42
CA GLU A 41 7.34 6.82 -4.72
C GLU A 41 8.67 7.00 -5.45
N THR A 42 8.74 6.54 -6.70
CA THR A 42 9.95 6.65 -7.52
C THR A 42 9.68 7.35 -8.84
N SER A 43 10.69 8.05 -9.35
CA SER A 43 10.67 8.64 -10.68
C SER A 43 11.26 7.68 -11.70
N ARG A 44 11.16 8.01 -12.99
CA ARG A 44 11.79 7.24 -14.06
C ARG A 44 13.31 7.13 -13.85
N ASP A 45 13.94 8.23 -13.47
CA ASP A 45 15.40 8.30 -13.36
C ASP A 45 15.90 7.69 -12.04
N GLY A 46 15.09 7.74 -10.98
CA GLY A 46 15.39 7.14 -9.68
C GLY A 46 15.11 5.63 -9.56
N LEU A 47 14.36 5.06 -10.51
CA LEU A 47 13.90 3.66 -10.44
C LEU A 47 15.04 2.66 -10.22
N TYR A 48 16.17 2.85 -10.92
CA TYR A 48 17.32 1.94 -10.78
C TYR A 48 17.89 1.97 -9.36
N ASP A 49 18.14 3.16 -8.81
CA ASP A 49 18.74 3.33 -7.49
C ASP A 49 17.82 2.84 -6.37
N ASP A 50 16.52 3.15 -6.47
CA ASP A 50 15.52 2.70 -5.49
C ASP A 50 15.38 1.16 -5.50
N LEU A 51 15.30 0.57 -6.69
CA LEU A 51 15.18 -0.87 -6.83
C LEU A 51 16.46 -1.57 -6.38
N ASN A 52 17.64 -1.07 -6.76
CA ASN A 52 18.92 -1.62 -6.33
C ASN A 52 19.09 -1.52 -4.81
N GLY A 53 18.71 -0.39 -4.21
CA GLY A 53 18.73 -0.21 -2.77
C GLY A 53 17.81 -1.19 -2.02
N LEU A 54 16.63 -1.50 -2.59
CA LEU A 54 15.73 -2.51 -2.04
C LEU A 54 16.27 -3.93 -2.24
N LEU A 55 16.76 -4.29 -3.42
CA LEU A 55 17.29 -5.63 -3.72
C LEU A 55 18.60 -5.93 -2.96
N GLY A 56 19.42 -4.92 -2.69
CA GLY A 56 20.66 -5.05 -1.92
C GLY A 56 20.47 -5.14 -0.41
N THR A 57 19.32 -4.76 0.14
CA THR A 57 19.11 -4.64 1.60
C THR A 57 17.92 -5.46 2.06
N ALA A 58 18.15 -6.70 2.53
CA ALA A 58 17.08 -7.59 2.98
C ALA A 58 16.23 -7.00 4.12
N SER A 59 16.88 -6.44 5.14
CA SER A 59 16.18 -5.84 6.29
C SER A 59 15.23 -4.71 5.88
N ARG A 60 15.62 -3.88 4.90
CA ARG A 60 14.78 -2.80 4.38
C ARG A 60 13.52 -3.34 3.69
N ARG A 61 13.63 -4.46 2.97
CA ARG A 61 12.46 -5.12 2.36
C ARG A 61 11.53 -5.68 3.41
N ASP A 62 12.09 -6.33 4.44
CA ASP A 62 11.32 -6.93 5.52
C ASP A 62 10.58 -5.87 6.34
N GLU A 63 11.26 -4.77 6.68
CA GLU A 63 10.67 -3.64 7.40
C GLU A 63 9.53 -3.00 6.59
N MET A 64 9.78 -2.66 5.32
CA MET A 64 8.77 -2.07 4.45
C MET A 64 7.56 -2.98 4.26
N GLY A 65 7.80 -4.27 4.00
CA GLY A 65 6.75 -5.27 3.85
C GLY A 65 5.93 -5.45 5.13
N SER A 66 6.59 -5.47 6.30
CA SER A 66 5.92 -5.52 7.60
C SER A 66 5.05 -4.29 7.84
N ASN A 67 5.56 -3.09 7.54
CA ASN A 67 4.80 -1.84 7.67
C ASN A 67 3.57 -1.82 6.76
N ALA A 68 3.73 -2.25 5.50
CA ALA A 68 2.62 -2.37 4.56
C ALA A 68 1.55 -3.33 5.06
N LYS A 69 1.95 -4.51 5.55
CA LYS A 69 1.03 -5.49 6.12
C LYS A 69 0.31 -4.95 7.37
N ALA A 70 1.02 -4.21 8.24
CA ALA A 70 0.42 -3.62 9.44
C ALA A 70 -0.70 -2.62 9.12
N ILE A 71 -0.55 -1.82 8.06
CA ILE A 71 -1.62 -0.92 7.58
C ILE A 71 -2.86 -1.72 7.18
N LEU A 72 -2.68 -2.83 6.46
CA LEU A 72 -3.80 -3.70 6.05
C LEU A 72 -4.48 -4.33 7.27
N GLU A 73 -3.71 -4.87 8.21
CA GLU A 73 -4.22 -5.54 9.40
C GLU A 73 -5.02 -4.56 10.29
N ARG A 74 -4.58 -3.31 10.44
CA ARG A 74 -5.34 -2.27 11.16
C ARG A 74 -6.72 -2.00 10.53
N ASN A 75 -6.82 -2.14 9.21
CA ASN A 75 -8.04 -1.84 8.46
C ASN A 75 -8.94 -3.07 8.24
N ARG A 76 -8.55 -4.25 8.72
CA ARG A 76 -9.37 -5.48 8.63
C ARG A 76 -10.77 -5.30 9.21
N GLY A 77 -11.69 -6.12 8.72
CA GLY A 77 -13.10 -6.10 9.12
C GLY A 77 -13.94 -4.98 8.49
N ALA A 78 -13.39 -4.24 7.51
CA ALA A 78 -14.11 -3.20 6.79
C ALA A 78 -15.41 -3.71 6.15
N VAL A 79 -15.39 -4.91 5.55
CA VAL A 79 -16.58 -5.54 4.97
C VAL A 79 -17.66 -5.76 6.02
N GLY A 80 -17.32 -6.30 7.19
CA GLY A 80 -18.29 -6.52 8.27
C GLY A 80 -18.89 -5.21 8.80
N ARG A 81 -18.07 -4.15 8.94
CA ARG A 81 -18.55 -2.81 9.32
C ARG A 81 -19.50 -2.25 8.27
N ALA A 82 -19.17 -2.38 6.99
CA ALA A 82 -20.01 -1.92 5.89
C ALA A 82 -21.35 -2.66 5.86
N ILE A 83 -21.34 -3.99 5.99
CA ILE A 83 -22.56 -4.81 6.05
C ILE A 83 -23.45 -4.36 7.22
N LYS A 84 -22.89 -4.15 8.41
CA LYS A 84 -23.67 -3.70 9.57
C LYS A 84 -24.38 -2.37 9.31
N VAL A 85 -23.71 -1.43 8.66
CA VAL A 85 -24.32 -0.13 8.29
C VAL A 85 -25.43 -0.34 7.27
N ILE A 86 -25.16 -1.12 6.22
CA ILE A 86 -26.13 -1.38 5.15
C ILE A 86 -27.36 -2.08 5.71
N SER A 87 -27.21 -3.18 6.47
CA SER A 87 -28.32 -3.91 7.11
C SER A 87 -29.21 -2.98 7.96
N GLY A 88 -28.62 -2.03 8.70
CA GLY A 88 -29.39 -1.05 9.47
C GLY A 88 -30.21 -0.07 8.64
N LEU A 89 -29.91 0.09 7.34
CA LEU A 89 -30.64 0.98 6.43
C LEU A 89 -31.75 0.27 5.65
N ILE A 90 -31.60 -1.04 5.39
CA ILE A 90 -32.59 -1.81 4.63
C ILE A 90 -33.71 -2.36 5.52
N GLY A 91 -33.51 -2.43 6.85
CA GLY A 91 -34.38 -3.22 7.73
C GLY A 91 -34.15 -4.71 7.51
N ASP A 92 -34.53 -5.55 8.49
CA ASP A 92 -34.51 -7.00 8.31
C ASP A 92 -35.51 -7.46 7.24
#